data_AF-A0A8W8J1E1-F1
#
_entry.id   AF-A0A8W8J1E1-F1
#
_cell.length_a   1.000
_cell.length_b   1.000
_cell.length_c   1.000
_cell.angle_alpha   90.00
_cell.angle_beta   90.00
_cell.angle_gamma   90.00
#
_symmetry.space_group_name_H-M   'P 1'
#
loop_
_entity.id
_entity.type
_entity.pdbx_description
1 polymer ?
#
loop_
_entity_poly.entity_id
_entity_poly.type
_entity_poly.pdbx_seq_one_letter_code
_entity_poly.pdbx_strand_id
1 'polypeptide(L)'
;ENDFGANEDLPSRIDKRYQARLALNIALNDWMQEINTNRQPPRVVAPLTITGPPIPIPPVPAPPMDNSATAVCGENMAASFTGNQPVVSQGNLVNSTIPSDSESELSEDPEPMEYVPSAVSTSDGCKDISTVVPAEDAMQVETEMPSVVIDKDCCMTNPENFTREDLGLLVDFFYTPFDHGMTSTQLLQDLHFLKVNAGVVVQGQAKTNLAEATAWMEAADKFLAVVQKVDRMIRLLQMIPNTAVVHEFFSYLWDLQGLIQLCACYVQWLKLGQIKESALPRLSEPSPNSPTWCSKGYKELFHSGDQEPWVFRGGVQGEIQRLLPSDGAHDLFLMRPPEVLLKKMYSYRPYQLSDEASTYNICLRTCDDGMDGTEVFPDYPNLIADRIIGAIVSLSPEYCFVVCDDQGVCGYALASLNAVELRQKTEVSWIPAMYQKYPKPSKEELTPSEEVIMSFHTPQRCTPLSVTQRYPSVIRLDFIPARVEDYSVPKRLLACAVMALKTSGSTGIHVEMNVGDKCMIDHYQRMGFFPIVDIPGAPDDVVYLGRAI
;
A
#
# COMPACT_ATOMS: atom_id res chain seq x y z
N GLU A 1 -19.75 20.29 -27.24
CA GLU A 1 -19.33 21.66 -26.90
C GLU A 1 -18.47 21.56 -25.65
N ASN A 2 -17.21 21.97 -25.77
CA ASN A 2 -16.17 21.80 -24.77
C ASN A 2 -16.23 22.97 -23.79
N ASP A 3 -16.73 22.73 -22.58
CA ASP A 3 -16.56 23.64 -21.43
C ASP A 3 -15.68 22.94 -20.39
N PHE A 4 -14.37 22.97 -20.61
CA PHE A 4 -13.38 22.70 -19.56
C PHE A 4 -12.19 23.65 -19.76
N GLY A 5 -12.12 24.65 -18.88
CA GLY A 5 -10.92 25.42 -18.57
C GLY A 5 -10.43 26.35 -19.68
N ALA A 6 -11.13 27.47 -19.88
CA ALA A 6 -10.50 28.64 -20.48
C ALA A 6 -9.29 29.07 -19.63
N ASN A 7 -8.25 29.60 -20.27
CA ASN A 7 -7.01 30.12 -19.67
C ASN A 7 -7.20 31.30 -18.68
N GLU A 8 -8.37 31.45 -18.06
CA GLU A 8 -8.74 32.67 -17.31
C GLU A 8 -8.44 32.63 -15.80
N ASP A 9 -8.09 31.47 -15.23
CA ASP A 9 -7.76 31.36 -13.79
C ASP A 9 -6.26 31.43 -13.48
N LEU A 10 -5.47 32.11 -14.34
CA LEU A 10 -4.10 32.49 -13.99
C LEU A 10 -4.15 33.88 -13.33
N PRO A 11 -3.54 34.09 -12.15
CA PRO A 11 -3.47 35.40 -11.52
C PRO A 11 -3.01 36.45 -12.54
N SER A 12 -3.66 37.61 -12.55
CA SER A 12 -3.41 38.75 -13.47
C SER A 12 -1.96 39.30 -13.49
N ARG A 13 -1.05 38.66 -12.75
CA ARG A 13 0.40 38.91 -12.70
C ARG A 13 1.24 37.99 -13.58
N ILE A 14 0.67 36.95 -14.22
CA ILE A 14 1.46 36.07 -15.09
C ILE A 14 1.56 36.72 -16.48
N ASP A 15 2.79 37.09 -16.85
CA ASP A 15 3.12 37.70 -18.14
C ASP A 15 2.60 36.82 -19.30
N LYS A 16 1.87 37.41 -20.25
CA LYS A 16 1.36 36.72 -21.46
C LYS A 16 2.47 36.08 -22.31
N ARG A 17 3.74 36.44 -22.05
CA ARG A 17 4.94 35.85 -22.66
C ARG A 17 5.28 34.46 -22.12
N TYR A 18 4.84 34.11 -20.89
CA TYR A 18 5.12 32.81 -20.28
C TYR A 18 3.88 31.91 -20.32
N GLN A 19 4.06 30.71 -20.87
CA GLN A 19 3.02 29.68 -20.91
C GLN A 19 3.54 28.44 -20.18
N ALA A 20 3.03 28.18 -18.97
CA ALA A 20 3.51 27.10 -18.11
C ALA A 20 3.47 25.73 -18.79
N ARG A 21 2.39 25.42 -19.54
CA ARG A 21 2.27 24.14 -20.28
C ARG A 21 3.29 23.99 -21.40
N LEU A 22 3.63 25.09 -22.09
CA LEU A 22 4.63 25.07 -23.14
C LEU A 22 6.03 24.90 -22.54
N ALA A 23 6.33 25.66 -21.47
CA ALA A 23 7.59 25.56 -20.74
C ALA A 23 7.82 24.15 -20.17
N LEU A 24 6.79 23.56 -19.56
CA LEU A 24 6.85 22.18 -19.07
C LEU A 24 7.13 21.19 -20.20
N ASN A 25 6.47 21.31 -21.35
CA ASN A 25 6.72 20.40 -22.48
C ASN A 25 8.16 20.50 -23.00
N ILE A 26 8.74 21.70 -23.03
CA ILE A 26 10.15 21.88 -23.42
C ILE A 26 11.07 21.23 -22.37
N ALA A 27 10.85 21.52 -21.08
CA ALA A 27 11.64 20.96 -19.99
C ALA A 27 11.60 19.42 -19.95
N LEU A 28 10.44 18.81 -20.24
CA LEU A 28 10.30 17.35 -20.31
C LEU A 28 11.16 16.75 -21.43
N ASN A 29 11.25 17.39 -22.60
CA ASN A 29 12.09 16.91 -23.69
C ASN A 29 13.59 17.00 -23.34
N ASP A 30 13.99 18.06 -22.65
CA ASP A 30 15.38 18.22 -22.20
C ASP A 30 15.73 17.19 -21.11
N TRP A 31 14.83 16.99 -20.14
CA TRP A 31 15.04 16.03 -19.05
C TRP A 31 15.08 14.58 -19.53
N MET A 32 14.32 14.24 -20.57
CA MET A 32 14.40 12.92 -21.23
C MET A 32 15.82 12.62 -21.74
N GLN A 33 16.62 13.62 -22.13
CA GLN A 33 18.01 13.39 -22.53
C GLN A 33 18.86 12.99 -21.32
N GLU A 34 18.67 13.63 -20.16
CA GLU A 34 19.38 13.32 -18.92
C GLU A 34 19.01 11.94 -18.34
N ILE A 35 17.74 11.56 -18.39
CA ILE A 35 17.26 10.24 -17.93
C ILE A 35 17.96 9.09 -18.68
N ASN A 36 18.30 9.33 -19.96
CA ASN A 36 19.01 8.36 -20.79
C ASN A 36 20.53 8.36 -20.60
N THR A 37 21.09 9.27 -19.79
CA THR A 37 22.52 9.27 -19.49
C THR A 37 22.89 8.17 -18.49
N ASN A 38 24.13 7.67 -18.56
CA ASN A 38 24.64 6.73 -17.55
C ASN A 38 25.34 7.52 -16.44
N ARG A 39 24.66 7.69 -15.31
CA ARG A 39 25.17 8.41 -14.13
C ARG A 39 24.95 7.57 -12.88
N GLN A 40 26.01 7.48 -12.08
CA GLN A 40 26.01 6.80 -10.79
C GLN A 40 25.70 7.80 -9.66
N PRO A 41 24.99 7.39 -8.60
CA PRO A 41 24.79 8.24 -7.44
C PRO A 41 26.14 8.66 -6.85
N PRO A 42 26.25 9.87 -6.28
CA PRO A 42 27.45 10.26 -5.55
C PRO A 42 27.77 9.19 -4.50
N ARG A 43 29.01 8.72 -4.44
CA ARG A 43 29.42 7.82 -3.35
C ARG A 43 29.21 8.55 -2.05
N VAL A 44 28.28 8.07 -1.23
CA VAL A 44 28.20 8.47 0.18
C VAL A 44 29.49 7.98 0.82
N VAL A 45 30.47 8.88 0.94
CA VAL A 45 31.62 8.63 1.80
C VAL A 45 31.05 8.56 3.20
N ALA A 46 30.94 7.36 3.76
CA ALA A 46 30.60 7.19 5.17
C ALA A 46 31.47 8.18 5.96
N PRO A 47 30.90 8.93 6.94
CA PRO A 47 31.73 9.79 7.77
C PRO A 47 32.86 8.92 8.28
N LEU A 48 34.11 9.32 8.01
CA LEU A 48 35.27 8.64 8.60
C LEU A 48 34.99 8.59 10.10
N THR A 49 34.78 7.39 10.62
CA THR A 49 34.76 7.16 12.06
C THR A 49 36.14 7.54 12.55
N ILE A 50 36.31 8.80 12.96
CA ILE A 50 37.47 9.21 13.72
C ILE A 50 37.36 8.42 15.02
N THR A 51 38.13 7.33 15.12
CA THR A 51 38.35 6.62 16.38
C THR A 51 39.19 7.51 17.28
N GLY A 52 38.55 8.56 17.82
CA GLY A 52 39.08 9.34 18.93
C GLY A 52 38.77 8.61 20.25
N PRO A 53 39.67 8.70 21.25
CA PRO A 53 39.40 8.13 22.56
C PRO A 53 38.14 8.77 23.18
N PRO A 54 37.34 8.02 23.95
CA PRO A 54 36.09 8.51 24.51
C PRO A 54 36.35 9.71 25.43
N ILE A 55 35.68 10.83 25.14
CA ILE A 55 35.62 12.00 26.01
C ILE A 55 34.70 11.63 27.19
N PRO A 56 35.11 11.80 28.46
CA PRO A 56 34.26 11.54 29.61
C PRO A 56 33.06 12.50 29.62
N ILE A 57 31.85 11.97 29.54
CA ILE A 57 30.60 12.72 29.72
C ILE A 57 30.37 12.88 31.24
N PRO A 58 30.20 14.10 31.79
CA PRO A 58 29.85 14.28 33.19
C PRO A 58 28.40 13.83 33.44
N PRO A 59 28.07 13.28 34.63
CA PRO A 59 26.75 12.77 34.93
C PRO A 59 25.71 13.91 34.97
N VAL A 60 24.62 13.73 34.22
CA VAL A 60 23.43 14.59 34.25
C VAL A 60 22.60 14.25 35.50
N PRO A 61 22.11 15.23 36.29
CA PRO A 61 21.28 14.95 37.45
C PRO A 61 19.88 14.44 37.04
N ALA A 62 19.38 13.40 37.72
CA ALA A 62 18.03 12.89 37.53
C ALA A 62 16.97 13.88 38.06
N PRO A 63 15.82 14.04 37.37
CA PRO A 63 14.69 14.81 37.90
C PRO A 63 13.97 14.02 39.02
N PRO A 64 13.35 14.70 40.00
CA PRO A 64 12.66 14.05 41.10
C PRO A 64 11.38 13.35 40.60
N MET A 65 11.14 12.13 41.10
CA MET A 65 9.86 11.44 40.95
C MET A 65 8.82 12.09 41.86
N ASP A 66 7.74 12.59 41.28
CA ASP A 66 6.49 12.83 42.00
C ASP A 66 5.40 11.89 41.46
N ASN A 67 4.91 11.05 42.37
CA ASN A 67 3.77 10.17 42.19
C ASN A 67 2.48 11.00 42.31
N SER A 68 1.69 11.09 41.24
CA SER A 68 0.27 11.41 41.32
C SER A 68 -0.45 10.83 40.10
N ALA A 69 -1.36 9.89 40.37
CA ALA A 69 -2.21 9.26 39.38
C ALA A 69 -3.35 10.20 38.96
N THR A 70 -3.55 10.35 37.65
CA THR A 70 -4.77 10.95 37.07
C THR A 70 -5.12 10.26 35.76
N ALA A 71 -6.42 9.99 35.59
CA ALA A 71 -7.00 9.18 34.52
C ALA A 71 -6.79 9.77 33.12
N VAL A 72 -6.47 8.90 32.17
CA VAL A 72 -6.40 9.21 30.73
C VAL A 72 -7.82 9.23 30.16
N CYS A 73 -8.39 10.42 30.01
CA CYS A 73 -9.50 10.65 29.08
C CYS A 73 -8.91 10.96 27.70
N GLY A 74 -9.34 10.21 26.69
CA GLY A 74 -9.01 10.49 25.30
C GLY A 74 -9.70 11.75 24.82
N GLU A 75 -8.91 12.70 24.32
CA GLU A 75 -9.41 13.83 23.54
C GLU A 75 -8.96 13.69 22.09
N ASN A 76 -9.93 13.38 21.24
CA ASN A 76 -9.84 13.54 19.80
C ASN A 76 -9.70 15.04 19.50
N MET A 77 -8.65 15.44 18.77
CA MET A 77 -8.63 16.77 18.16
C MET A 77 -9.64 16.81 17.01
N ALA A 78 -10.85 17.29 17.31
CA ALA A 78 -11.82 17.72 16.33
C ALA A 78 -11.59 19.20 16.03
N ALA A 79 -11.20 19.52 14.80
CA ALA A 79 -11.27 20.89 14.29
C ALA A 79 -12.75 21.21 14.03
N SER A 80 -13.34 22.05 14.87
CA SER A 80 -14.71 22.53 14.72
C SER A 80 -14.82 23.53 13.58
N PHE A 81 -15.52 23.17 12.50
CA PHE A 81 -15.96 24.08 11.46
C PHE A 81 -17.25 24.79 11.90
N THR A 82 -17.17 26.08 12.24
CA THR A 82 -18.36 26.90 12.46
C THR A 82 -18.62 27.80 11.27
N GLY A 83 -19.80 27.65 10.65
CA GLY A 83 -20.30 28.50 9.58
C GLY A 83 -20.65 29.92 10.04
N ASN A 84 -20.39 30.89 9.17
CA ASN A 84 -20.64 32.31 9.37
C ASN A 84 -22.14 32.66 9.31
N GLN A 85 -22.60 33.50 10.26
CA GLN A 85 -23.56 34.59 10.06
C GLN A 85 -23.31 35.71 11.12
N PRO A 86 -23.65 36.99 10.85
CA PRO A 86 -22.96 38.15 11.43
C PRO A 86 -23.76 38.90 12.50
N VAL A 87 -23.12 39.41 13.56
CA VAL A 87 -23.64 40.51 14.39
C VAL A 87 -22.49 41.38 14.96
N VAL A 88 -22.82 42.66 15.09
CA VAL A 88 -22.00 43.87 15.22
C VAL A 88 -21.68 44.25 16.68
N SER A 89 -20.43 44.72 16.87
CA SER A 89 -19.94 45.79 17.77
C SER A 89 -19.67 45.60 19.29
N GLN A 90 -18.47 46.12 19.62
CA GLN A 90 -18.07 46.97 20.76
C GLN A 90 -17.54 46.36 22.08
N GLY A 91 -16.20 46.42 22.22
CA GLY A 91 -15.52 47.18 23.28
C GLY A 91 -15.28 46.52 24.64
N ASN A 92 -14.04 46.12 24.94
CA ASN A 92 -13.17 46.85 25.88
C ASN A 92 -11.81 46.16 26.15
N LEU A 93 -10.82 47.03 26.35
CA LEU A 93 -9.42 46.86 26.75
C LEU A 93 -9.18 45.93 27.96
N VAL A 94 -8.01 45.29 28.04
CA VAL A 94 -6.90 45.70 28.94
C VAL A 94 -5.54 45.11 28.56
N ASN A 95 -4.53 45.98 28.69
CA ASN A 95 -3.11 45.87 28.39
C ASN A 95 -2.34 44.81 29.21
N SER A 96 -1.21 44.36 28.64
CA SER A 96 0.09 44.39 29.35
C SER A 96 1.28 44.45 28.38
N THR A 97 1.77 45.68 28.29
CA THR A 97 2.91 46.33 27.65
C THR A 97 4.27 45.84 28.26
N ILE A 98 5.39 45.67 27.53
CA ILE A 98 6.58 46.59 27.37
C ILE A 98 7.82 45.72 26.97
N PRO A 99 8.87 46.19 26.23
CA PRO A 99 8.96 47.23 25.20
C PRO A 99 9.68 46.80 23.90
N SER A 100 9.43 47.57 22.86
CA SER A 100 10.23 47.66 21.63
C SER A 100 11.45 48.56 21.82
N ASP A 101 12.55 48.29 21.11
CA ASP A 101 13.56 49.30 20.80
C ASP A 101 14.05 49.18 19.35
N SER A 102 13.82 50.28 18.63
CA SER A 102 14.63 50.89 17.55
C SER A 102 14.74 50.23 16.17
N GLU A 103 14.11 50.93 15.20
CA GLU A 103 14.28 50.82 13.75
C GLU A 103 15.69 51.25 13.28
N SER A 104 16.21 50.61 12.23
CA SER A 104 17.07 51.26 11.23
C SER A 104 16.99 50.52 9.89
N GLU A 105 17.12 51.30 8.83
CA GLU A 105 16.60 51.10 7.48
C GLU A 105 17.35 50.11 6.58
N LEU A 106 16.58 49.56 5.63
CA LEU A 106 16.87 49.24 4.22
C LEU A 106 18.34 49.19 3.75
N SER A 107 18.76 48.03 3.23
CA SER A 107 19.57 47.97 2.01
C SER A 107 19.30 46.69 1.22
N GLU A 108 18.91 46.88 -0.04
CA GLU A 108 18.89 45.91 -1.14
C GLU A 108 20.31 45.81 -1.71
N ASP A 109 20.86 44.60 -1.89
CA ASP A 109 21.27 44.03 -3.20
C ASP A 109 22.07 42.70 -3.03
N PRO A 110 22.09 41.83 -4.05
CA PRO A 110 22.54 40.44 -3.98
C PRO A 110 24.03 40.25 -4.34
N GLU A 111 24.65 39.21 -3.79
CA GLU A 111 26.01 38.81 -4.15
C GLU A 111 26.06 38.07 -5.51
N PRO A 112 27.09 38.33 -6.35
CA PRO A 112 27.16 37.89 -7.74
C PRO A 112 27.84 36.51 -7.94
N MET A 113 27.46 35.90 -9.07
CA MET A 113 27.95 34.64 -9.62
C MET A 113 29.46 34.62 -9.97
N GLU A 114 29.95 33.38 -10.01
CA GLU A 114 31.30 32.93 -10.37
C GLU A 114 31.82 33.43 -11.72
N TYR A 115 33.13 33.67 -11.78
CA TYR A 115 33.93 33.66 -13.01
C TYR A 115 35.34 33.13 -12.73
N VAL A 116 35.71 32.00 -13.33
CA VAL A 116 37.13 31.61 -13.49
C VAL A 116 37.32 31.07 -14.93
N PRO A 117 38.37 31.48 -15.65
CA PRO A 117 38.42 31.40 -17.12
C PRO A 117 39.00 30.10 -17.66
N SER A 118 38.67 29.84 -18.92
CA SER A 118 39.31 28.85 -19.80
C SER A 118 40.82 29.10 -19.98
N ALA A 119 41.61 28.03 -19.94
CA ALA A 119 42.98 28.01 -20.45
C ALA A 119 43.16 26.84 -21.43
N VAL A 120 43.75 27.16 -22.58
CA VAL A 120 43.98 26.28 -23.73
C VAL A 120 45.42 25.73 -23.69
N SER A 121 45.52 24.46 -24.06
CA SER A 121 46.66 23.69 -24.62
C SER A 121 47.98 23.57 -23.83
N THR A 122 48.35 22.32 -23.55
CA THR A 122 49.65 21.77 -23.98
C THR A 122 49.46 20.33 -24.48
N SER A 123 50.09 20.06 -25.62
CA SER A 123 50.26 18.76 -26.26
C SER A 123 51.36 17.96 -25.56
N ASP A 124 51.13 16.67 -25.30
CA ASP A 124 52.19 15.67 -25.48
C ASP A 124 51.62 14.27 -25.72
N GLY A 125 52.24 13.57 -26.66
CA GLY A 125 51.74 12.32 -27.20
C GLY A 125 52.23 11.08 -26.46
N CYS A 126 51.46 10.00 -26.57
CA CYS A 126 52.05 8.67 -26.72
C CYS A 126 51.14 7.80 -27.57
N LYS A 127 51.74 7.24 -28.62
CA LYS A 127 51.20 6.22 -29.50
C LYS A 127 51.13 4.92 -28.72
N ASP A 128 50.08 4.12 -28.94
CA ASP A 128 50.33 2.72 -29.26
C ASP A 128 49.21 2.12 -30.10
N ILE A 129 49.67 1.35 -31.09
CA ILE A 129 48.95 0.70 -32.17
C ILE A 129 48.78 -0.77 -31.77
N SER A 130 47.61 -1.36 -32.01
CA SER A 130 47.48 -2.73 -32.54
C SER A 130 46.04 -2.98 -33.00
N THR A 131 45.77 -2.84 -34.31
CA THR A 131 45.59 -3.89 -35.32
C THR A 131 44.36 -4.79 -35.17
N VAL A 132 43.41 -4.54 -36.07
CA VAL A 132 42.36 -5.44 -36.58
C VAL A 132 43.01 -6.51 -37.49
N VAL A 133 42.46 -7.72 -37.56
CA VAL A 133 42.01 -8.45 -38.80
C VAL A 133 41.62 -9.93 -38.48
N PRO A 134 40.64 -10.52 -39.21
CA PRO A 134 39.90 -11.77 -38.90
C PRO A 134 40.23 -12.95 -39.84
N ALA A 135 39.62 -14.13 -39.61
CA ALA A 135 39.43 -15.30 -40.52
C ALA A 135 38.99 -16.51 -39.67
N GLU A 136 38.30 -17.58 -40.07
CA GLU A 136 37.62 -18.11 -41.27
C GLU A 136 36.87 -19.37 -40.75
N ASP A 137 35.60 -19.57 -41.09
CA ASP A 137 35.12 -20.52 -42.10
C ASP A 137 35.36 -22.02 -41.79
N ALA A 138 34.29 -22.76 -41.46
CA ALA A 138 34.24 -24.22 -41.51
C ALA A 138 32.79 -24.69 -41.74
N MET A 139 32.51 -25.05 -42.99
CA MET A 139 31.30 -25.77 -43.43
C MET A 139 31.29 -27.21 -42.92
N GLN A 140 30.15 -27.67 -42.38
CA GLN A 140 29.74 -29.08 -42.44
C GLN A 140 28.22 -29.16 -42.69
N VAL A 141 27.82 -30.03 -43.61
CA VAL A 141 26.46 -30.23 -44.14
C VAL A 141 26.03 -31.67 -43.83
N GLU A 142 24.70 -31.87 -43.73
CA GLU A 142 23.90 -33.11 -43.63
C GLU A 142 23.70 -33.64 -42.18
N THR A 143 22.50 -33.93 -41.66
CA THR A 143 21.29 -34.51 -42.26
C THR A 143 20.08 -34.28 -41.31
N GLU A 144 18.94 -33.78 -41.79
CA GLU A 144 17.70 -33.66 -40.99
C GLU A 144 16.67 -34.74 -41.36
N MET A 145 16.12 -35.40 -40.32
CA MET A 145 14.83 -36.09 -40.34
C MET A 145 13.83 -35.28 -39.50
N PRO A 146 12.52 -35.32 -39.79
CA PRO A 146 11.62 -34.21 -39.48
C PRO A 146 11.16 -34.25 -38.01
N SER A 147 11.54 -33.24 -37.24
CA SER A 147 10.97 -32.96 -35.92
C SER A 147 9.90 -31.88 -36.03
N VAL A 148 8.66 -32.30 -35.73
CA VAL A 148 7.50 -31.53 -35.25
C VAL A 148 7.70 -30.02 -35.17
N VAL A 149 6.97 -29.29 -36.01
CA VAL A 149 6.80 -27.84 -35.93
C VAL A 149 6.10 -27.51 -34.62
N ILE A 150 6.85 -27.01 -33.65
CA ILE A 150 6.32 -26.25 -32.53
C ILE A 150 6.43 -24.79 -32.97
N ASP A 151 5.29 -24.12 -33.15
CA ASP A 151 5.22 -22.68 -33.38
C ASP A 151 6.02 -21.97 -32.30
N LYS A 152 7.18 -21.45 -32.69
CA LYS A 152 8.05 -20.64 -31.85
C LYS A 152 7.84 -19.17 -32.20
N ASP A 153 6.60 -18.71 -32.07
CA ASP A 153 6.30 -17.30 -31.85
C ASP A 153 6.41 -17.01 -30.35
N CYS A 154 7.63 -17.16 -29.82
CA CYS A 154 7.99 -16.48 -28.58
C CYS A 154 8.54 -15.11 -28.99
N CYS A 155 7.66 -14.14 -28.88
CA CYS A 155 7.90 -12.71 -28.87
C CYS A 155 9.25 -12.39 -28.22
N MET A 156 10.26 -12.04 -29.03
CA MET A 156 11.35 -11.20 -28.56
C MET A 156 10.74 -9.81 -28.34
N THR A 157 10.10 -9.59 -27.20
CA THR A 157 9.69 -8.25 -26.80
C THR A 157 10.97 -7.45 -26.62
N ASN A 158 11.18 -6.45 -27.48
CA ASN A 158 12.19 -5.43 -27.24
C ASN A 158 12.03 -4.93 -25.79
N PRO A 159 13.13 -4.72 -25.03
CA PRO A 159 13.01 -4.12 -23.71
C PRO A 159 12.29 -2.78 -23.90
N GLU A 160 11.12 -2.66 -23.26
CA GLU A 160 10.38 -1.41 -23.29
C GLU A 160 11.26 -0.35 -22.62
N ASN A 161 11.54 0.74 -23.35
CA ASN A 161 12.30 1.86 -22.81
C ASN A 161 11.35 2.84 -22.13
N PHE A 162 11.84 3.54 -21.10
CA PHE A 162 11.13 4.65 -20.48
C PHE A 162 10.89 5.76 -21.50
N THR A 163 9.64 6.19 -21.68
CA THR A 163 9.25 7.14 -22.74
C THR A 163 8.92 8.54 -22.21
N ARG A 164 8.70 9.50 -23.11
CA ARG A 164 8.24 10.85 -22.75
C ARG A 164 6.85 10.82 -22.11
N GLU A 165 5.99 9.90 -22.54
CA GLU A 165 4.66 9.71 -21.97
C GLU A 165 4.77 9.24 -20.52
N ASP A 166 5.68 8.31 -20.23
CA ASP A 166 5.98 7.85 -18.86
C ASP A 166 6.49 9.02 -18.00
N LEU A 167 7.38 9.87 -18.53
CA LEU A 167 7.83 11.07 -17.82
C LEU A 167 6.70 12.08 -17.56
N GLY A 168 5.78 12.24 -18.50
CA GLY A 168 4.58 13.05 -18.31
C GLY A 168 3.69 12.54 -17.20
N LEU A 169 3.54 11.21 -17.11
CA LEU A 169 2.78 10.56 -16.06
C LEU A 169 3.43 10.77 -14.69
N LEU A 170 4.77 10.71 -14.62
CA LEU A 170 5.50 11.00 -13.38
C LEU A 170 5.20 12.42 -12.89
N VAL A 171 5.30 13.40 -13.80
CA VAL A 171 5.00 14.80 -13.49
C VAL A 171 3.55 14.99 -13.07
N ASP A 172 2.60 14.27 -13.67
CA ASP A 172 1.20 14.40 -13.28
C ASP A 172 0.98 14.01 -11.80
N PHE A 173 1.64 12.96 -11.30
CA PHE A 173 1.54 12.53 -9.90
C PHE A 173 2.36 13.39 -8.93
N PHE A 174 3.41 14.04 -9.42
CA PHE A 174 4.29 14.94 -8.65
C PHE A 174 4.30 16.35 -9.23
N TYR A 175 3.10 16.94 -9.39
CA TYR A 175 2.91 18.17 -10.17
C TYR A 175 3.32 19.44 -9.42
N THR A 176 2.48 19.92 -8.50
CA THR A 176 2.78 21.12 -7.69
C THR A 176 2.24 20.93 -6.27
N PRO A 177 2.63 21.78 -5.31
CA PRO A 177 2.08 21.70 -3.95
C PRO A 177 0.58 21.94 -3.87
N PHE A 178 0.01 22.76 -4.77
CA PHE A 178 -1.38 23.24 -4.69
C PHE A 178 -2.32 22.69 -5.76
N ASP A 179 -1.78 22.02 -6.78
CA ASP A 179 -2.56 21.43 -7.85
C ASP A 179 -1.94 20.09 -8.27
N HIS A 180 -2.78 19.21 -8.77
CA HIS A 180 -2.41 17.88 -9.22
C HIS A 180 -2.42 17.82 -10.75
N GLY A 181 -1.63 16.92 -11.33
CA GLY A 181 -1.64 16.71 -12.77
C GLY A 181 -3.00 16.20 -13.27
N MET A 182 -3.15 16.20 -14.58
CA MET A 182 -4.42 15.83 -15.20
C MET A 182 -4.75 14.36 -14.91
N THR A 183 -3.78 13.46 -15.08
CA THR A 183 -4.01 12.03 -14.88
C THR A 183 -4.26 11.68 -13.42
N SER A 184 -3.52 12.27 -12.48
CA SER A 184 -3.74 12.03 -11.05
C SER A 184 -5.08 12.58 -10.58
N THR A 185 -5.50 13.76 -11.09
CA THR A 185 -6.81 14.33 -10.79
C THR A 185 -7.94 13.43 -11.28
N GLN A 186 -7.82 12.94 -12.53
CA GLN A 186 -8.79 11.98 -13.08
C GLN A 186 -8.82 10.71 -12.24
N LEU A 187 -7.67 10.18 -11.83
CA LEU A 187 -7.58 9.00 -10.97
C LEU A 187 -8.32 9.20 -9.64
N LEU A 188 -8.14 10.36 -8.98
CA LEU A 188 -8.83 10.68 -7.73
C LEU A 188 -10.36 10.75 -7.94
N GLN A 189 -10.80 11.39 -9.01
CA GLN A 189 -12.23 11.51 -9.36
C GLN A 189 -12.84 10.14 -9.68
N ASP A 190 -12.14 9.31 -10.45
CA ASP A 190 -12.57 7.96 -10.80
C ASP A 190 -12.66 7.08 -9.55
N LEU A 191 -11.64 7.11 -8.67
CA LEU A 191 -11.66 6.36 -7.42
C LEU A 191 -12.85 6.76 -6.54
N HIS A 192 -13.09 8.07 -6.40
CA HIS A 192 -14.23 8.59 -5.66
C HIS A 192 -15.57 8.15 -6.29
N PHE A 193 -15.72 8.28 -7.61
CA PHE A 193 -16.90 7.82 -8.35
C PHE A 193 -17.15 6.32 -8.12
N LEU A 194 -16.13 5.49 -8.27
CA LEU A 194 -16.23 4.05 -8.12
C LEU A 194 -16.64 3.66 -6.71
N LYS A 195 -16.05 4.30 -5.68
CA LYS A 195 -16.39 4.09 -4.27
C LYS A 195 -17.84 4.46 -3.97
N VAL A 196 -18.27 5.68 -4.32
CA VAL A 196 -19.59 6.21 -3.98
C VAL A 196 -20.71 5.44 -4.69
N ASN A 197 -20.45 4.98 -5.91
CA ASN A 197 -21.45 4.31 -6.75
C ASN A 197 -21.33 2.78 -6.72
N ALA A 198 -20.52 2.18 -5.84
CA ALA A 198 -20.33 0.73 -5.79
C ALA A 198 -21.64 -0.07 -5.57
N GLY A 199 -22.68 0.56 -5.00
CA GLY A 199 -24.00 -0.05 -4.84
C GLY A 199 -24.67 -0.46 -6.15
N VAL A 200 -24.34 0.16 -7.28
CA VAL A 200 -24.90 -0.22 -8.59
C VAL A 200 -24.43 -1.61 -9.03
N VAL A 201 -23.26 -2.06 -8.57
CA VAL A 201 -22.74 -3.41 -8.86
C VAL A 201 -23.62 -4.47 -8.19
N VAL A 202 -24.00 -4.22 -6.93
CA VAL A 202 -24.91 -5.09 -6.16
C VAL A 202 -26.28 -5.17 -6.85
N GLN A 203 -26.81 -4.02 -7.28
CA GLN A 203 -28.07 -3.94 -8.02
C GLN A 203 -28.01 -4.62 -9.40
N GLY A 204 -26.88 -4.49 -10.09
CA GLY A 204 -26.61 -5.17 -11.36
C GLY A 204 -26.66 -6.69 -11.24
N GLN A 205 -26.10 -7.25 -10.17
CA GLN A 205 -26.18 -8.69 -9.87
C GLN A 205 -27.63 -9.14 -9.60
N ALA A 206 -28.42 -8.29 -8.95
CA ALA A 206 -29.87 -8.49 -8.79
C ALA A 206 -30.68 -8.26 -10.08
N LYS A 207 -30.03 -7.93 -11.20
CA LYS A 207 -30.63 -7.63 -12.52
C LYS A 207 -31.60 -6.44 -12.51
N THR A 208 -31.52 -5.55 -11.52
CA THR A 208 -32.41 -4.39 -11.42
C THR A 208 -31.87 -3.16 -12.16
N ASN A 209 -30.55 -3.04 -12.31
CA ASN A 209 -29.91 -1.85 -12.88
C ASN A 209 -28.68 -2.19 -13.75
N LEU A 210 -28.90 -2.98 -14.81
CA LEU A 210 -27.82 -3.54 -15.63
C LEU A 210 -27.02 -2.49 -16.41
N ALA A 211 -27.68 -1.42 -16.89
CA ALA A 211 -27.02 -0.38 -17.67
C ALA A 211 -25.99 0.40 -16.83
N GLU A 212 -26.39 0.84 -15.63
CA GLU A 212 -25.49 1.54 -14.71
C GLU A 212 -24.38 0.63 -14.18
N ALA A 213 -24.69 -0.64 -13.90
CA ALA A 213 -23.69 -1.63 -13.53
C ALA A 213 -22.63 -1.84 -14.64
N THR A 214 -23.06 -1.88 -15.90
CA THR A 214 -22.14 -2.02 -17.05
C THR A 214 -21.25 -0.78 -17.19
N ALA A 215 -21.83 0.42 -17.11
CA ALA A 215 -21.07 1.67 -17.15
C ALA A 215 -20.07 1.78 -15.98
N TRP A 216 -20.45 1.33 -14.78
CA TRP A 216 -19.56 1.27 -13.63
C TRP A 216 -18.39 0.30 -13.86
N MET A 217 -18.65 -0.87 -14.44
CA MET A 217 -17.60 -1.84 -14.78
C MET A 217 -16.62 -1.29 -15.82
N GLU A 218 -17.11 -0.60 -16.85
CA GLU A 218 -16.25 0.08 -17.83
C GLU A 218 -15.40 1.18 -17.20
N ALA A 219 -15.97 1.96 -16.28
CA ALA A 219 -15.23 2.97 -15.51
C ALA A 219 -14.15 2.33 -14.64
N ALA A 220 -14.45 1.20 -13.99
CA ALA A 220 -13.49 0.44 -13.19
C ALA A 220 -12.33 -0.10 -14.06
N ASP A 221 -12.62 -0.59 -15.25
CA ASP A 221 -11.58 -1.08 -16.17
C ASP A 221 -10.69 0.05 -16.70
N LYS A 222 -11.27 1.23 -16.99
CA LYS A 222 -10.49 2.43 -17.33
C LYS A 222 -9.58 2.86 -16.18
N PHE A 223 -10.09 2.87 -14.95
CA PHE A 223 -9.30 3.16 -13.75
C PHE A 223 -8.13 2.19 -13.59
N LEU A 224 -8.39 0.88 -13.68
CA LEU A 224 -7.36 -0.15 -13.57
C LEU A 224 -6.31 -0.04 -14.69
N ALA A 225 -6.70 0.38 -15.90
CA ALA A 225 -5.76 0.65 -16.99
C ALA A 225 -4.83 1.84 -16.68
N VAL A 226 -5.32 2.88 -15.99
CA VAL A 226 -4.47 3.99 -15.51
C VAL A 226 -3.49 3.48 -14.45
N VAL A 227 -3.95 2.70 -13.47
CA VAL A 227 -3.09 2.07 -12.45
C VAL A 227 -1.96 1.27 -13.12
N GLN A 228 -2.28 0.45 -14.12
CA GLN A 228 -1.28 -0.33 -14.87
C GLN A 228 -0.26 0.54 -15.58
N LYS A 229 -0.67 1.68 -16.16
CA LYS A 229 0.26 2.64 -16.77
C LYS A 229 1.23 3.22 -15.75
N VAL A 230 0.75 3.54 -14.54
CA VAL A 230 1.61 4.06 -13.47
C VAL A 230 2.57 2.98 -12.96
N ASP A 231 2.09 1.76 -12.71
CA ASP A 231 2.98 0.65 -12.32
C ASP A 231 4.07 0.38 -13.36
N ARG A 232 3.70 0.39 -14.65
CA ARG A 232 4.65 0.30 -15.77
C ARG A 232 5.67 1.43 -15.74
N MET A 233 5.22 2.68 -15.59
CA MET A 233 6.09 3.85 -15.52
C MET A 233 7.10 3.71 -14.37
N ILE A 234 6.66 3.32 -13.16
CA ILE A 234 7.55 3.11 -12.00
C ILE A 234 8.58 2.01 -12.30
N ARG A 235 8.13 0.91 -12.89
CA ARG A 235 9.01 -0.22 -13.26
C ARG A 235 10.09 0.18 -14.25
N LEU A 236 9.71 0.90 -15.31
CA LEU A 236 10.66 1.38 -16.30
C LEU A 236 11.60 2.42 -15.72
N LEU A 237 11.09 3.32 -14.87
CA LEU A 237 11.90 4.34 -14.21
C LEU A 237 12.96 3.70 -13.30
N GLN A 238 12.67 2.60 -12.63
CA GLN A 238 13.67 1.88 -11.82
C GLN A 238 14.77 1.20 -12.65
N MET A 239 14.53 0.97 -13.95
CA MET A 239 15.44 0.27 -14.86
C MET A 239 16.27 1.22 -15.76
N ILE A 240 16.12 2.54 -15.61
CA ILE A 240 16.88 3.51 -16.41
C ILE A 240 18.39 3.44 -16.12
N PRO A 241 19.25 3.81 -17.09
CA PRO A 241 20.70 3.84 -16.88
C PRO A 241 21.15 4.88 -15.84
N ASN A 242 20.40 5.97 -15.67
CA ASN A 242 20.71 7.01 -14.69
C ASN A 242 20.29 6.60 -13.28
N THR A 243 21.13 5.81 -12.61
CA THR A 243 20.88 5.33 -11.25
C THR A 243 20.81 6.45 -10.21
N ALA A 244 21.45 7.61 -10.45
CA ALA A 244 21.35 8.75 -9.52
C ALA A 244 19.91 9.25 -9.39
N VAL A 245 19.20 9.38 -10.52
CA VAL A 245 17.78 9.77 -10.57
C VAL A 245 16.90 8.71 -9.87
N VAL A 246 17.16 7.43 -10.11
CA VAL A 246 16.41 6.34 -9.46
C VAL A 246 16.48 6.43 -7.93
N HIS A 247 17.66 6.68 -7.39
CA HIS A 247 17.87 6.80 -5.94
C HIS A 247 17.14 8.02 -5.34
N GLU A 248 17.11 9.14 -6.06
CA GLU A 248 16.44 10.36 -5.62
C GLU A 248 14.92 10.21 -5.54
N PHE A 249 14.31 9.52 -6.51
CA PHE A 249 12.87 9.32 -6.57
C PHE A 249 12.36 8.09 -5.80
N PHE A 250 13.25 7.19 -5.36
CA PHE A 250 12.86 5.88 -4.82
C PHE A 250 11.81 5.95 -3.71
N SER A 251 12.00 6.81 -2.71
CA SER A 251 11.10 6.93 -1.57
C SER A 251 9.68 7.32 -1.97
N TYR A 252 9.56 8.25 -2.92
CA TYR A 252 8.29 8.74 -3.45
C TYR A 252 7.58 7.68 -4.30
N LEU A 253 8.33 7.01 -5.18
CA LEU A 253 7.80 5.98 -6.07
C LEU A 253 7.39 4.72 -5.33
N TRP A 254 8.15 4.33 -4.31
CA TRP A 254 7.86 3.18 -3.48
C TRP A 254 6.51 3.32 -2.74
N ASP A 255 6.23 4.52 -2.23
CA ASP A 255 4.97 4.79 -1.56
C ASP A 255 3.82 4.92 -2.58
N LEU A 256 4.02 5.65 -3.68
CA LEU A 256 3.04 5.78 -4.76
C LEU A 256 2.63 4.42 -5.34
N GLN A 257 3.61 3.55 -5.60
CA GLN A 257 3.35 2.20 -6.09
C GLN A 257 2.47 1.42 -5.12
N GLY A 258 2.79 1.47 -3.82
CA GLY A 258 1.99 0.84 -2.78
C GLY A 258 0.54 1.27 -2.80
N LEU A 259 0.31 2.59 -2.76
CA LEU A 259 -1.03 3.17 -2.70
C LEU A 259 -1.85 2.86 -3.96
N ILE A 260 -1.23 2.94 -5.14
CA ILE A 260 -1.89 2.62 -6.40
C ILE A 260 -2.29 1.13 -6.46
N GLN A 261 -1.44 0.23 -5.97
CA GLN A 261 -1.77 -1.19 -5.89
C GLN A 261 -2.89 -1.46 -4.87
N LEU A 262 -2.93 -0.74 -3.75
CA LEU A 262 -4.05 -0.79 -2.80
C LEU A 262 -5.37 -0.30 -3.44
N CYS A 263 -5.33 0.79 -4.21
CA CYS A 263 -6.48 1.27 -4.96
C CYS A 263 -6.99 0.24 -5.97
N ALA A 264 -6.08 -0.38 -6.74
CA ALA A 264 -6.44 -1.41 -7.69
C ALA A 264 -7.11 -2.60 -7.01
N CYS A 265 -6.53 -3.08 -5.90
CA CYS A 265 -7.10 -4.18 -5.13
C CYS A 265 -8.48 -3.82 -4.55
N TYR A 266 -8.67 -2.60 -4.04
CA TYR A 266 -9.95 -2.14 -3.52
C TYR A 266 -11.01 -2.06 -4.61
N VAL A 267 -10.70 -1.48 -5.76
CA VAL A 267 -11.64 -1.41 -6.91
C VAL A 267 -11.97 -2.81 -7.43
N GLN A 268 -10.98 -3.71 -7.53
CA GLN A 268 -11.22 -5.11 -7.90
C GLN A 268 -12.14 -5.83 -6.91
N TRP A 269 -12.02 -5.54 -5.62
CA TRP A 269 -12.95 -6.06 -4.61
C TRP A 269 -14.37 -5.49 -4.78
N LEU A 270 -14.51 -4.19 -5.02
CA LEU A 270 -15.81 -3.57 -5.30
C LEU A 270 -16.51 -4.20 -6.51
N LYS A 271 -15.75 -4.58 -7.56
CA LYS A 271 -16.27 -5.31 -8.73
C LYS A 271 -16.96 -6.65 -8.37
N LEU A 272 -16.61 -7.26 -7.23
CA LEU A 272 -17.24 -8.51 -6.78
C LEU A 272 -18.69 -8.32 -6.31
N GLY A 273 -19.10 -7.08 -6.00
CA GLY A 273 -20.46 -6.76 -5.57
C GLY A 273 -20.86 -7.36 -4.22
N GLN A 274 -19.90 -7.76 -3.37
CA GLN A 274 -20.16 -8.45 -2.10
C GLN A 274 -20.38 -7.51 -0.90
N ILE A 275 -20.77 -6.26 -1.17
CA ILE A 275 -20.96 -5.25 -0.12
C ILE A 275 -22.34 -5.47 0.51
N LYS A 276 -22.40 -5.54 1.85
CA LYS A 276 -23.68 -5.63 2.57
C LYS A 276 -24.55 -4.40 2.28
N GLU A 277 -25.82 -4.61 1.97
CA GLU A 277 -26.78 -3.52 1.69
C GLU A 277 -26.82 -2.47 2.82
N SER A 278 -26.72 -2.92 4.08
CA SER A 278 -26.68 -2.05 5.26
C SER A 278 -25.45 -1.13 5.34
N ALA A 279 -24.44 -1.39 4.52
CA ALA A 279 -23.21 -0.62 4.45
C ALA A 279 -23.16 0.37 3.28
N LEU A 280 -24.05 0.23 2.28
CA LEU A 280 -24.08 1.09 1.10
C LEU A 280 -24.25 2.58 1.41
N PRO A 281 -25.11 3.01 2.35
CA PRO A 281 -25.27 4.44 2.65
C PRO A 281 -23.96 5.10 3.12
N ARG A 282 -23.11 4.36 3.86
CA ARG A 282 -21.83 4.85 4.38
C ARG A 282 -20.78 5.10 3.29
N LEU A 283 -20.96 4.53 2.10
CA LEU A 283 -20.05 4.75 0.97
C LEU A 283 -20.27 6.11 0.30
N SER A 284 -21.51 6.60 0.32
CA SER A 284 -21.89 7.87 -0.30
C SER A 284 -21.80 9.06 0.67
N GLU A 285 -21.75 8.81 1.97
CA GLU A 285 -21.58 9.86 2.97
C GLU A 285 -20.13 10.39 2.95
N PRO A 286 -19.91 11.71 2.75
CA PRO A 286 -18.62 12.30 2.99
C PRO A 286 -18.28 12.11 4.46
N SER A 287 -17.06 11.63 4.77
CA SER A 287 -16.62 11.58 6.16
C SER A 287 -16.68 13.00 6.71
N PRO A 288 -17.51 13.29 7.72
CA PRO A 288 -17.72 14.65 8.21
C PRO A 288 -16.44 15.28 8.78
N ASN A 289 -15.45 14.44 9.10
CA ASN A 289 -14.17 14.84 9.68
C ASN A 289 -12.99 14.72 8.70
N SER A 290 -13.21 14.34 7.44
CA SER A 290 -12.15 14.14 6.44
C SER A 290 -12.61 14.57 5.05
N PRO A 291 -12.62 15.88 4.75
CA PRO A 291 -12.88 16.34 3.40
C PRO A 291 -11.75 15.90 2.47
N THR A 292 -12.11 15.62 1.22
CA THR A 292 -11.21 15.08 0.18
C THR A 292 -11.13 16.04 -1.00
N TRP A 293 -10.21 15.81 -1.93
CA TRP A 293 -10.15 16.53 -3.21
C TRP A 293 -11.50 16.61 -3.96
N CYS A 294 -12.37 15.61 -3.79
CA CYS A 294 -13.68 15.55 -4.43
C CYS A 294 -14.80 16.26 -3.64
N SER A 295 -14.51 16.79 -2.45
CA SER A 295 -15.47 17.49 -1.59
C SER A 295 -15.71 18.91 -2.08
N LYS A 296 -16.97 19.37 -2.06
CA LYS A 296 -17.34 20.74 -2.43
C LYS A 296 -16.62 21.75 -1.54
N GLY A 297 -16.02 22.78 -2.15
CA GLY A 297 -15.29 23.82 -1.44
C GLY A 297 -13.90 23.42 -0.92
N TYR A 298 -13.48 22.15 -1.06
CA TYR A 298 -12.15 21.73 -0.61
C TYR A 298 -11.04 22.41 -1.41
N LYS A 299 -11.19 22.46 -2.73
CA LYS A 299 -10.25 23.16 -3.60
C LYS A 299 -10.17 24.65 -3.24
N GLU A 300 -11.31 25.29 -2.97
CA GLU A 300 -11.36 26.71 -2.58
C GLU A 300 -10.68 26.96 -1.23
N LEU A 301 -10.94 26.12 -0.22
CA LEU A 301 -10.25 26.17 1.08
C LEU A 301 -8.75 25.93 0.96
N PHE A 302 -8.35 25.06 0.03
CA PHE A 302 -6.95 24.77 -0.22
C PHE A 302 -6.22 25.93 -0.89
N HIS A 303 -6.91 26.63 -1.81
CA HIS A 303 -6.36 27.74 -2.57
C HIS A 303 -6.52 29.10 -1.89
N SER A 304 -7.38 29.22 -0.87
CA SER A 304 -7.66 30.51 -0.22
C SER A 304 -6.48 31.03 0.60
N GLY A 305 -5.57 30.15 1.00
CA GLY A 305 -4.45 30.49 1.91
C GLY A 305 -4.89 30.76 3.34
N ASP A 306 -6.19 30.63 3.65
CA ASP A 306 -6.73 30.78 5.01
C ASP A 306 -6.37 29.60 5.92
N GLN A 307 -5.95 28.49 5.31
CA GLN A 307 -5.58 27.26 5.99
C GLN A 307 -4.09 27.01 5.84
N GLU A 308 -3.46 26.50 6.90
CA GLU A 308 -2.03 26.26 6.89
C GLU A 308 -1.65 25.12 5.92
N PRO A 309 -0.50 25.20 5.22
CA PRO A 309 -0.13 24.21 4.20
C PRO A 309 -0.06 22.76 4.71
N TRP A 310 0.18 22.56 6.01
CA TRP A 310 0.23 21.23 6.61
C TRP A 310 -1.14 20.58 6.89
N VAL A 311 -2.25 21.31 6.70
CA VAL A 311 -3.60 20.75 6.75
C VAL A 311 -3.85 19.79 5.58
N PHE A 312 -3.11 19.97 4.48
CA PHE A 312 -3.29 19.24 3.22
C PHE A 312 -2.08 18.33 2.89
N ARG A 313 -1.38 17.83 3.92
CA ARG A 313 -0.18 17.00 3.75
C ARG A 313 -0.41 15.80 2.82
N GLY A 314 0.62 15.49 2.04
CA GLY A 314 0.76 14.22 1.32
C GLY A 314 0.51 14.27 -0.19
N GLY A 315 0.18 15.42 -0.77
CA GLY A 315 -0.07 15.53 -2.21
C GLY A 315 -1.11 14.51 -2.70
N VAL A 316 -0.94 13.99 -3.93
CA VAL A 316 -1.82 12.97 -4.50
C VAL A 316 -1.88 11.71 -3.61
N GLN A 317 -0.78 11.33 -2.97
CA GLN A 317 -0.69 10.15 -2.11
C GLN A 317 -1.59 10.31 -0.86
N GLY A 318 -1.55 11.49 -0.24
CA GLY A 318 -2.43 11.83 0.89
C GLY A 318 -3.91 11.89 0.48
N GLU A 319 -4.22 12.40 -0.71
CA GLU A 319 -5.60 12.37 -1.26
C GLU A 319 -6.10 10.95 -1.50
N ILE A 320 -5.27 10.08 -2.08
CA ILE A 320 -5.59 8.66 -2.25
C ILE A 320 -5.89 8.02 -0.91
N GLN A 321 -5.03 8.23 0.10
CA GLN A 321 -5.20 7.67 1.43
C GLN A 321 -6.52 8.11 2.09
N ARG A 322 -6.92 9.38 1.93
CA ARG A 322 -8.20 9.91 2.44
C ARG A 322 -9.41 9.31 1.73
N LEU A 323 -9.29 8.96 0.45
CA LEU A 323 -10.36 8.31 -0.29
C LEU A 323 -10.53 6.83 0.11
N LEU A 324 -9.45 6.16 0.51
CA LEU A 324 -9.50 4.77 0.94
C LEU A 324 -10.09 4.62 2.36
N PRO A 325 -10.84 3.55 2.66
CA PRO A 325 -11.36 3.29 4.00
C PRO A 325 -10.22 2.95 4.97
N SER A 326 -9.64 3.97 5.62
CA SER A 326 -8.44 3.84 6.47
C SER A 326 -8.60 4.33 7.91
N ASP A 327 -9.76 4.89 8.28
CA ASP A 327 -9.95 5.47 9.63
C ASP A 327 -9.62 4.45 10.72
N GLY A 328 -8.75 4.78 11.69
CA GLY A 328 -8.39 3.84 12.75
C GLY A 328 -7.31 2.80 12.39
N ALA A 329 -6.85 2.76 11.13
CA ALA A 329 -5.75 1.90 10.68
C ALA A 329 -4.68 2.65 9.85
N HIS A 330 -4.41 3.92 10.20
CA HIS A 330 -3.50 4.79 9.46
C HIS A 330 -2.04 4.28 9.39
N ASP A 331 -1.61 3.48 10.37
CA ASP A 331 -0.29 2.85 10.41
C ASP A 331 -0.05 1.82 9.28
N LEU A 332 -1.11 1.34 8.62
CA LEU A 332 -0.99 0.45 7.45
C LEU A 332 -0.66 1.22 6.16
N PHE A 333 -0.88 2.53 6.17
CA PHE A 333 -0.66 3.41 5.02
C PHE A 333 0.59 4.30 5.23
N LEU A 334 0.90 4.64 6.47
CA LEU A 334 2.06 5.47 6.83
C LEU A 334 3.25 4.58 7.20
N MET A 335 4.09 4.27 6.21
CA MET A 335 5.28 3.44 6.38
C MET A 335 6.54 4.17 5.93
N ARG A 336 7.69 3.82 6.53
CA ARG A 336 8.98 4.42 6.15
C ARG A 336 9.50 3.73 4.87
N PRO A 337 9.94 4.46 3.85
CA PRO A 337 10.58 3.80 2.71
C PRO A 337 11.83 3.00 3.15
N PRO A 338 12.11 1.84 2.55
CA PRO A 338 13.36 1.12 2.78
C PRO A 338 14.59 2.00 2.48
N GLU A 339 15.70 1.76 3.17
CA GLU A 339 16.96 2.47 2.89
C GLU A 339 17.65 1.93 1.62
N VAL A 340 17.28 0.72 1.21
CA VAL A 340 17.83 0.02 0.04
C VAL A 340 16.80 0.01 -1.08
N LEU A 341 17.27 0.21 -2.31
CA LEU A 341 16.43 0.07 -3.50
C LEU A 341 15.92 -1.37 -3.63
N LEU A 342 14.61 -1.52 -3.58
CA LEU A 342 13.93 -2.78 -3.84
C LEU A 342 13.52 -2.84 -5.31
N LYS A 343 13.91 -3.91 -6.01
CA LYS A 343 13.55 -4.13 -7.42
C LYS A 343 12.35 -5.05 -7.59
N LYS A 344 12.08 -5.88 -6.59
CA LYS A 344 10.97 -6.82 -6.62
C LYS A 344 9.66 -6.06 -6.39
N MET A 345 8.70 -6.28 -7.28
CA MET A 345 7.39 -5.64 -7.23
C MET A 345 6.33 -6.65 -6.82
N TYR A 346 5.30 -6.16 -6.14
CA TYR A 346 4.20 -6.96 -5.62
C TYR A 346 2.87 -6.36 -6.08
N SER A 347 1.93 -7.22 -6.44
CA SER A 347 0.55 -6.84 -6.74
C SER A 347 -0.41 -7.50 -5.76
N TYR A 348 -1.50 -6.80 -5.45
CA TYR A 348 -2.54 -7.27 -4.53
C TYR A 348 -3.84 -7.40 -5.30
N ARG A 349 -4.58 -8.48 -5.04
CA ARG A 349 -5.89 -8.71 -5.66
C ARG A 349 -6.78 -9.55 -4.75
N PRO A 350 -8.11 -9.52 -4.97
CA PRO A 350 -9.01 -10.49 -4.36
C PRO A 350 -8.61 -11.94 -4.70
N TYR A 351 -8.85 -12.82 -3.75
CA TYR A 351 -8.65 -14.26 -3.89
C TYR A 351 -9.56 -14.85 -4.98
N GLN A 352 -9.03 -15.82 -5.73
CA GLN A 352 -9.76 -16.61 -6.70
C GLN A 352 -9.64 -18.10 -6.36
N LEU A 353 -10.63 -18.91 -6.75
CA LEU A 353 -10.62 -20.35 -6.47
C LEU A 353 -9.40 -21.09 -7.06
N SER A 354 -8.81 -20.55 -8.15
CA SER A 354 -7.56 -21.08 -8.71
C SER A 354 -6.35 -20.93 -7.79
N ASP A 355 -6.41 -20.04 -6.80
CA ASP A 355 -5.31 -19.77 -5.87
C ASP A 355 -5.28 -20.77 -4.70
N GLU A 356 -6.31 -21.62 -4.54
CA GLU A 356 -6.45 -22.54 -3.41
C GLU A 356 -5.18 -23.35 -3.16
N ALA A 357 -4.63 -23.97 -4.20
CA ALA A 357 -3.41 -24.76 -4.10
C ALA A 357 -2.19 -23.93 -3.65
N SER A 358 -2.09 -22.68 -4.09
CA SER A 358 -0.98 -21.80 -3.71
C SER A 358 -1.11 -21.34 -2.26
N THR A 359 -2.32 -20.97 -1.84
CA THR A 359 -2.65 -20.57 -0.47
C THR A 359 -2.43 -21.73 0.51
N TYR A 360 -2.82 -22.95 0.13
CA TYR A 360 -2.58 -24.17 0.93
C TYR A 360 -1.08 -24.45 1.07
N ASN A 361 -0.32 -24.31 -0.02
CA ASN A 361 1.14 -24.46 0.03
C ASN A 361 1.79 -23.41 0.94
N ILE A 362 1.37 -22.15 0.88
CA ILE A 362 1.87 -21.10 1.77
C ILE A 362 1.57 -21.45 3.22
N CYS A 363 0.34 -21.86 3.53
CA CYS A 363 -0.06 -22.24 4.89
C CYS A 363 0.79 -23.39 5.44
N LEU A 364 1.06 -24.43 4.63
CA LEU A 364 1.95 -25.52 5.02
C LEU A 364 3.39 -25.04 5.30
N ARG A 365 3.88 -24.09 4.50
CA ARG A 365 5.24 -23.56 4.62
C ARG A 365 5.40 -22.47 5.70
N THR A 366 4.33 -22.15 6.42
CA THR A 366 4.34 -21.18 7.52
C THR A 366 3.68 -21.71 8.80
N CYS A 367 3.25 -22.97 8.84
CA CYS A 367 2.46 -23.47 9.96
C CYS A 367 3.26 -23.80 11.23
N ASP A 368 4.59 -23.92 11.16
CA ASP A 368 5.43 -24.22 12.33
C ASP A 368 5.95 -22.93 12.98
N ASP A 369 5.09 -22.23 13.72
CA ASP A 369 5.38 -20.89 14.28
C ASP A 369 5.98 -19.91 13.25
N GLY A 370 5.43 -19.90 12.03
CA GLY A 370 5.90 -19.07 10.91
C GLY A 370 7.02 -19.70 10.08
N MET A 371 7.48 -20.91 10.44
CA MET A 371 8.49 -21.68 9.72
C MET A 371 7.85 -22.79 8.85
N ASP A 372 8.68 -23.39 8.00
CA ASP A 372 8.26 -24.41 7.03
C ASP A 372 7.89 -25.73 7.71
N GLY A 373 6.60 -26.08 7.69
CA GLY A 373 6.06 -27.31 8.27
C GLY A 373 5.94 -28.48 7.29
N THR A 374 6.55 -28.41 6.10
CA THR A 374 6.46 -29.48 5.09
C THR A 374 6.89 -30.85 5.62
N GLU A 375 7.94 -30.88 6.45
CA GLU A 375 8.45 -32.13 7.06
C GLU A 375 7.55 -32.66 8.20
N VAL A 376 6.65 -31.83 8.73
CA VAL A 376 5.72 -32.20 9.80
C VAL A 376 4.52 -33.01 9.25
N PHE A 377 4.11 -32.72 8.01
CA PHE A 377 2.93 -33.31 7.37
C PHE A 377 3.24 -33.94 6.00
N PRO A 378 4.17 -34.91 5.90
CA PRO A 378 4.59 -35.47 4.61
C PRO A 378 3.47 -36.24 3.89
N ASP A 379 2.63 -36.95 4.66
CA ASP A 379 1.55 -37.78 4.11
C ASP A 379 0.28 -36.97 3.77
N TYR A 380 0.12 -35.79 4.38
CA TYR A 380 -1.10 -34.98 4.27
C TYR A 380 -0.78 -33.48 4.12
N PRO A 381 -0.25 -33.03 2.98
CA PRO A 381 0.19 -31.64 2.79
C PRO A 381 -0.95 -30.61 2.90
N ASN A 382 -2.20 -31.02 2.64
CA ASN A 382 -3.37 -30.13 2.70
C ASN A 382 -4.03 -30.06 4.10
N LEU A 383 -3.64 -30.94 5.03
CA LEU A 383 -4.34 -31.14 6.30
C LEU A 383 -4.34 -29.88 7.16
N ILE A 384 -3.18 -29.24 7.29
CA ILE A 384 -3.04 -28.03 8.11
C ILE A 384 -3.80 -26.85 7.51
N ALA A 385 -3.80 -26.74 6.18
CA ALA A 385 -4.55 -25.72 5.48
C ALA A 385 -6.06 -25.93 5.62
N ASP A 386 -6.55 -27.18 5.48
CA ASP A 386 -7.96 -27.52 5.75
C ASP A 386 -8.38 -27.15 7.18
N ARG A 387 -7.44 -27.25 8.14
CA ARG A 387 -7.67 -26.95 9.56
C ARG A 387 -7.74 -25.45 9.85
N ILE A 388 -6.82 -24.66 9.30
CA ILE A 388 -6.61 -23.26 9.67
C ILE A 388 -7.38 -22.31 8.75
N ILE A 389 -7.29 -22.53 7.43
CA ILE A 389 -7.76 -21.57 6.41
C ILE A 389 -8.91 -22.10 5.55
N GLY A 390 -9.06 -23.42 5.41
CA GLY A 390 -9.99 -24.04 4.46
C GLY A 390 -11.43 -23.58 4.64
N ALA A 391 -11.90 -23.49 5.90
CA ALA A 391 -13.23 -22.97 6.20
C ALA A 391 -13.44 -21.52 5.73
N ILE A 392 -12.45 -20.64 5.91
CA ILE A 392 -12.55 -19.23 5.49
C ILE A 392 -12.63 -19.15 3.96
N VAL A 393 -11.73 -19.88 3.27
CA VAL A 393 -11.62 -19.87 1.81
C VAL A 393 -12.87 -20.44 1.14
N SER A 394 -13.44 -21.51 1.69
CA SER A 394 -14.61 -22.16 1.11
C SER A 394 -15.95 -21.49 1.48
N LEU A 395 -16.06 -20.91 2.68
CA LEU A 395 -17.34 -20.41 3.20
C LEU A 395 -17.47 -18.88 3.18
N SER A 396 -16.35 -18.15 3.16
CA SER A 396 -16.33 -16.68 3.09
C SER A 396 -15.16 -16.15 2.23
N PRO A 397 -15.09 -16.46 0.92
CA PRO A 397 -14.02 -15.99 0.04
C PRO A 397 -14.07 -14.48 -0.23
N GLU A 398 -15.18 -13.80 0.08
CA GLU A 398 -15.44 -12.40 -0.28
C GLU A 398 -14.52 -11.36 0.41
N TYR A 399 -13.85 -11.73 1.51
CA TYR A 399 -12.86 -10.89 2.22
C TYR A 399 -11.45 -11.49 2.19
N CYS A 400 -11.19 -12.36 1.21
CA CYS A 400 -9.90 -13.00 1.02
C CYS A 400 -9.09 -12.27 -0.07
N PHE A 401 -7.80 -12.05 0.21
CA PHE A 401 -6.86 -11.33 -0.65
C PHE A 401 -5.56 -12.10 -0.76
N VAL A 402 -4.88 -11.93 -1.89
CA VAL A 402 -3.57 -12.53 -2.15
C VAL A 402 -2.58 -11.47 -2.62
N VAL A 403 -1.31 -11.69 -2.29
CA VAL A 403 -0.19 -10.94 -2.85
C VAL A 403 0.56 -11.83 -3.83
N CYS A 404 0.88 -11.27 -5.01
CA CYS A 404 1.61 -11.93 -6.06
C CYS A 404 2.95 -11.24 -6.31
N ASP A 405 4.00 -12.03 -6.52
CA ASP A 405 5.25 -11.58 -7.11
C ASP A 405 5.38 -12.10 -8.57
N ASP A 406 6.58 -12.04 -9.13
CA ASP A 406 6.92 -12.54 -10.46
C ASP A 406 6.74 -14.07 -10.64
N GLN A 407 6.75 -14.83 -9.55
CA GLN A 407 6.58 -16.29 -9.52
C GLN A 407 5.14 -16.72 -9.18
N GLY A 408 4.24 -15.77 -8.91
CA GLY A 408 2.83 -16.03 -8.58
C GLY A 408 2.49 -15.67 -7.13
N VAL A 409 1.48 -16.33 -6.55
CA VAL A 409 1.00 -16.01 -5.19
C VAL A 409 2.09 -16.33 -4.16
N CYS A 410 2.47 -15.34 -3.34
CA CYS A 410 3.52 -15.46 -2.33
C CYS A 410 3.03 -15.22 -0.89
N GLY A 411 1.78 -14.78 -0.72
CA GLY A 411 1.13 -14.60 0.58
C GLY A 411 -0.37 -14.38 0.45
N TYR A 412 -1.08 -14.47 1.57
CA TYR A 412 -2.53 -14.30 1.65
C TYR A 412 -2.94 -13.50 2.89
N ALA A 413 -4.10 -12.85 2.80
CA ALA A 413 -4.88 -12.37 3.93
C ALA A 413 -6.32 -12.83 3.74
N LEU A 414 -6.73 -13.81 4.54
CA LEU A 414 -8.02 -14.48 4.46
C LEU A 414 -8.85 -14.03 5.65
N ALA A 415 -9.88 -13.25 5.38
CA ALA A 415 -10.74 -12.73 6.43
C ALA A 415 -12.19 -13.22 6.28
N SER A 416 -12.92 -13.13 7.38
CA SER A 416 -14.37 -13.26 7.40
C SER A 416 -14.96 -12.12 8.20
N LEU A 417 -16.04 -11.52 7.70
CA LEU A 417 -16.63 -10.33 8.32
C LEU A 417 -17.19 -10.60 9.71
N ASN A 418 -17.78 -11.79 9.93
CA ASN A 418 -18.40 -12.17 11.18
C ASN A 418 -17.96 -13.57 11.59
N ALA A 419 -17.10 -13.65 12.61
CA ALA A 419 -16.57 -14.90 13.10
C ALA A 419 -17.65 -15.85 13.68
N VAL A 420 -18.74 -15.31 14.22
CA VAL A 420 -19.86 -16.12 14.73
C VAL A 420 -20.61 -16.76 13.57
N GLU A 421 -20.85 -16.02 12.50
CA GLU A 421 -21.50 -16.54 11.28
C GLU A 421 -20.62 -17.57 10.59
N LEU A 422 -19.32 -17.29 10.45
CA LEU A 422 -18.35 -18.23 9.89
C LEU A 422 -18.36 -19.54 10.69
N ARG A 423 -18.32 -19.47 12.03
CA ARG A 423 -18.35 -20.66 12.89
C ARG A 423 -19.60 -21.50 12.65
N GLN A 424 -20.78 -20.90 12.62
CA GLN A 424 -22.03 -21.61 12.37
C GLN A 424 -21.99 -22.34 11.01
N LYS A 425 -21.49 -21.67 9.96
CA LYS A 425 -21.30 -22.31 8.65
C LYS A 425 -20.28 -23.45 8.71
N THR A 426 -19.17 -23.26 9.43
CA THR A 426 -18.12 -24.27 9.63
C THR A 426 -18.65 -25.52 10.33
N GLU A 427 -19.43 -25.37 11.40
CA GLU A 427 -20.04 -26.48 12.14
C GLU A 427 -21.03 -27.29 11.29
N VAL A 428 -21.83 -26.60 10.46
CA VAL A 428 -22.90 -27.24 9.67
C VAL A 428 -22.38 -27.85 8.37
N SER A 429 -21.34 -27.28 7.74
CA SER A 429 -20.91 -27.66 6.39
C SER A 429 -19.46 -28.13 6.29
N TRP A 430 -18.52 -27.44 6.93
CA TRP A 430 -17.10 -27.73 6.79
C TRP A 430 -16.66 -28.94 7.62
N ILE A 431 -16.99 -28.96 8.91
CA ILE A 431 -16.61 -30.05 9.82
C ILE A 431 -17.15 -31.41 9.32
N PRO A 432 -18.42 -31.54 8.89
CA PRO A 432 -18.91 -32.79 8.32
C PRO A 432 -18.18 -33.24 7.04
N ALA A 433 -17.76 -32.30 6.19
CA ALA A 433 -16.95 -32.63 5.01
C ALA A 433 -15.54 -33.11 5.42
N MET A 434 -14.95 -32.50 6.45
CA MET A 434 -13.65 -32.93 6.99
C MET A 434 -13.72 -34.31 7.64
N TYR A 435 -14.83 -34.69 8.27
CA TYR A 435 -15.04 -36.07 8.77
C TYR A 435 -14.94 -37.12 7.68
N GLN A 436 -15.45 -36.81 6.49
CA GLN A 436 -15.43 -37.74 5.36
C GLN A 436 -14.04 -37.80 4.71
N LYS A 437 -13.35 -36.66 4.65
CA LYS A 437 -12.00 -36.54 4.09
C LYS A 437 -10.93 -37.18 4.98
N TYR A 438 -11.05 -37.02 6.30
CA TYR A 438 -10.07 -37.46 7.29
C TYR A 438 -10.70 -38.39 8.34
N PRO A 439 -10.61 -39.72 8.16
CA PRO A 439 -11.15 -40.69 9.10
C PRO A 439 -10.53 -40.58 10.49
N LYS A 440 -11.32 -40.86 11.53
CA LYS A 440 -10.86 -40.79 12.93
C LYS A 440 -9.72 -41.80 13.17
N PRO A 441 -8.56 -41.37 13.69
CA PRO A 441 -7.48 -42.29 14.03
C PRO A 441 -7.88 -43.17 15.21
N SER A 442 -7.47 -44.44 15.16
CA SER A 442 -7.84 -45.47 16.15
C SER A 442 -6.77 -45.75 17.20
N LYS A 443 -5.60 -45.11 17.08
CA LYS A 443 -4.44 -45.31 17.96
C LYS A 443 -4.49 -44.38 19.16
N GLU A 444 -3.86 -44.79 20.27
CA GLU A 444 -3.73 -43.97 21.48
C GLU A 444 -2.57 -42.96 21.38
N GLU A 445 -1.45 -43.37 20.79
CA GLU A 445 -0.34 -42.46 20.44
C GLU A 445 -0.57 -41.91 19.03
N LEU A 446 -0.79 -40.60 18.95
CA LEU A 446 -1.10 -39.91 17.71
C LEU A 446 0.17 -39.26 17.15
N THR A 447 0.38 -39.40 15.85
CA THR A 447 1.32 -38.56 15.10
C THR A 447 0.80 -37.11 15.02
N PRO A 448 1.64 -36.09 14.73
CA PRO A 448 1.18 -34.72 14.56
C PRO A 448 0.03 -34.57 13.54
N SER A 449 0.07 -35.34 12.46
CA SER A 449 -1.02 -35.42 11.48
C SER A 449 -2.29 -36.00 12.10
N GLU A 450 -2.19 -37.11 12.84
CA GLU A 450 -3.34 -37.73 13.50
C GLU A 450 -3.94 -36.84 14.62
N GLU A 451 -3.13 -36.01 15.30
CA GLU A 451 -3.60 -35.00 16.26
C GLU A 451 -4.45 -33.91 15.58
N VAL A 452 -3.98 -33.39 14.45
CA VAL A 452 -4.75 -32.41 13.66
C VAL A 452 -6.04 -33.05 13.14
N ILE A 453 -5.99 -34.30 12.67
CA ILE A 453 -7.20 -35.04 12.26
C ILE A 453 -8.16 -35.18 13.44
N MET A 454 -7.67 -35.57 14.62
CA MET A 454 -8.49 -35.71 15.83
C MET A 454 -9.17 -34.38 16.23
N SER A 455 -8.54 -33.24 15.93
CA SER A 455 -9.10 -31.92 16.20
C SER A 455 -10.35 -31.59 15.37
N PHE A 456 -10.57 -32.25 14.23
CA PHE A 456 -11.85 -32.15 13.52
C PHE A 456 -12.94 -32.94 14.26
N HIS A 457 -12.62 -34.13 14.78
CA HIS A 457 -13.52 -35.06 15.50
C HIS A 457 -13.85 -34.66 16.94
N THR A 458 -13.19 -33.64 17.46
CA THR A 458 -13.42 -33.10 18.80
C THR A 458 -14.22 -31.80 18.67
N PRO A 459 -15.24 -31.55 19.53
CA PRO A 459 -15.97 -30.29 19.51
C PRO A 459 -15.03 -29.10 19.54
N GLN A 460 -15.10 -28.24 18.53
CA GLN A 460 -14.23 -27.08 18.44
C GLN A 460 -14.65 -26.04 19.48
N ARG A 461 -13.65 -25.38 20.07
CA ARG A 461 -13.88 -24.37 21.09
C ARG A 461 -14.46 -23.10 20.45
N CYS A 462 -15.33 -22.43 21.19
CA CYS A 462 -15.89 -21.16 20.75
C CYS A 462 -14.98 -20.00 21.18
N THR A 463 -14.57 -19.16 20.22
CA THR A 463 -14.03 -17.83 20.52
C THR A 463 -15.02 -17.09 21.44
N PRO A 464 -14.57 -16.59 22.60
CA PRO A 464 -15.43 -15.94 23.60
C PRO A 464 -16.19 -14.73 23.05
N LEU A 465 -17.42 -14.53 23.55
CA LEU A 465 -18.30 -13.45 23.09
C LEU A 465 -17.71 -12.05 23.33
N SER A 466 -16.95 -11.86 24.40
CA SER A 466 -16.26 -10.60 24.70
C SER A 466 -15.29 -10.19 23.59
N VAL A 467 -14.65 -11.16 22.93
CA VAL A 467 -13.77 -10.92 21.78
C VAL A 467 -14.60 -10.57 20.55
N THR A 468 -15.57 -11.42 20.19
CA THR A 468 -16.35 -11.24 18.96
C THR A 468 -17.28 -10.01 18.98
N GLN A 469 -17.65 -9.51 20.16
CA GLN A 469 -18.42 -8.26 20.27
C GLN A 469 -17.57 -7.02 19.97
N ARG A 470 -16.29 -7.02 20.37
CA ARG A 470 -15.38 -5.90 20.12
C ARG A 470 -14.70 -5.99 18.75
N TYR A 471 -14.35 -7.20 18.34
CA TYR A 471 -13.63 -7.53 17.13
C TYR A 471 -14.43 -8.58 16.35
N PRO A 472 -15.48 -8.20 15.61
CA PRO A 472 -16.40 -9.16 14.99
C PRO A 472 -15.75 -9.98 13.85
N SER A 473 -14.76 -9.43 13.17
CA SER A 473 -14.10 -10.09 12.04
C SER A 473 -12.91 -10.93 12.48
N VAL A 474 -12.64 -12.03 11.77
CA VAL A 474 -11.47 -12.89 11.98
C VAL A 474 -10.59 -12.86 10.75
N ILE A 475 -9.27 -12.97 10.92
CA ILE A 475 -8.30 -12.99 9.82
C ILE A 475 -7.21 -14.05 10.02
N ARG A 476 -6.70 -14.58 8.91
CA ARG A 476 -5.44 -15.33 8.82
C ARG A 476 -4.57 -14.68 7.76
N LEU A 477 -3.33 -14.37 8.10
CA LEU A 477 -2.40 -13.67 7.22
C LEU A 477 -1.04 -14.35 7.33
N ASP A 478 -0.54 -14.83 6.20
CA ASP A 478 0.77 -15.46 6.07
C ASP A 478 1.39 -15.15 4.71
N PHE A 479 2.70 -15.23 4.64
CA PHE A 479 3.48 -15.10 3.41
C PHE A 479 4.77 -15.89 3.53
N ILE A 480 5.35 -16.28 2.39
CA ILE A 480 6.63 -16.98 2.35
C ILE A 480 7.75 -15.95 2.58
N PRO A 481 8.50 -15.98 3.71
CA PRO A 481 9.48 -14.95 4.03
C PRO A 481 10.58 -14.81 2.98
N ALA A 482 11.03 -15.94 2.40
CA ALA A 482 12.05 -15.95 1.35
C ALA A 482 11.63 -15.27 0.03
N ARG A 483 10.32 -15.01 -0.18
CA ARG A 483 9.81 -14.34 -1.38
C ARG A 483 9.48 -12.86 -1.14
N VAL A 484 9.45 -12.41 0.11
CA VAL A 484 9.06 -11.05 0.49
C VAL A 484 10.28 -10.29 1.00
N GLU A 485 10.82 -9.40 0.17
CA GLU A 485 11.96 -8.53 0.51
C GLU A 485 11.50 -7.24 1.19
N ASP A 486 10.30 -6.78 0.83
CA ASP A 486 9.72 -5.53 1.32
C ASP A 486 8.87 -5.77 2.56
N TYR A 487 9.30 -5.19 3.68
CA TYR A 487 8.60 -5.31 4.96
C TYR A 487 7.20 -4.65 4.96
N SER A 488 6.89 -3.78 3.99
CA SER A 488 5.56 -3.19 3.84
C SER A 488 4.53 -4.15 3.27
N VAL A 489 4.95 -5.24 2.61
CA VAL A 489 4.06 -6.15 1.90
C VAL A 489 2.98 -6.76 2.79
N PRO A 490 3.28 -7.28 3.99
CA PRO A 490 2.27 -7.80 4.90
C PRO A 490 1.29 -6.71 5.38
N LYS A 491 1.79 -5.49 5.63
CA LYS A 491 0.94 -4.36 6.05
C LYS A 491 -0.02 -3.90 4.95
N ARG A 492 0.45 -3.85 3.70
CA ARG A 492 -0.38 -3.53 2.53
C ARG A 492 -1.40 -4.63 2.25
N LEU A 493 -1.01 -5.89 2.41
CA LEU A 493 -1.94 -7.03 2.30
C LEU A 493 -3.03 -6.98 3.39
N LEU A 494 -2.66 -6.65 4.63
CA LEU A 494 -3.61 -6.39 5.71
C LEU A 494 -4.51 -5.19 5.39
N ALA A 495 -3.96 -4.11 4.82
CA ALA A 495 -4.75 -2.94 4.41
C ALA A 495 -5.84 -3.31 3.39
N CYS A 496 -5.55 -4.21 2.45
CA CYS A 496 -6.56 -4.73 1.50
C CYS A 496 -7.76 -5.35 2.23
N ALA A 497 -7.49 -6.23 3.20
CA ALA A 497 -8.54 -6.86 4.00
C ALA A 497 -9.30 -5.84 4.88
N VAL A 498 -8.57 -4.93 5.53
CA VAL A 498 -9.16 -3.88 6.38
C VAL A 498 -10.09 -2.97 5.60
N MET A 499 -9.70 -2.51 4.41
CA MET A 499 -10.54 -1.66 3.56
C MET A 499 -11.88 -2.34 3.24
N ALA A 500 -11.86 -3.63 2.88
CA ALA A 500 -13.06 -4.38 2.55
C ALA A 500 -13.98 -4.64 3.77
N LEU A 501 -13.38 -5.03 4.90
CA LEU A 501 -14.10 -5.27 6.15
C LEU A 501 -14.73 -3.98 6.70
N LYS A 502 -13.99 -2.88 6.68
CA LYS A 502 -14.45 -1.57 7.13
C LYS A 502 -15.57 -1.03 6.24
N THR A 503 -15.41 -1.13 4.92
CA THR A 503 -16.50 -0.81 3.98
C THR A 503 -17.75 -1.63 4.26
N SER A 504 -17.60 -2.88 4.72
CA SER A 504 -18.72 -3.74 5.08
C SER A 504 -19.25 -3.55 6.51
N GLY A 505 -18.69 -2.61 7.27
CA GLY A 505 -19.17 -2.19 8.60
C GLY A 505 -18.52 -2.89 9.79
N SER A 506 -17.40 -3.59 9.61
CA SER A 506 -16.65 -4.13 10.75
C SER A 506 -15.95 -3.04 11.54
N THR A 507 -15.91 -3.21 12.87
CA THR A 507 -15.25 -2.30 13.81
C THR A 507 -13.90 -2.82 14.32
N GLY A 508 -13.58 -4.08 14.01
CA GLY A 508 -12.41 -4.73 14.59
C GLY A 508 -12.17 -6.13 14.05
N ILE A 509 -10.91 -6.54 14.08
CA ILE A 509 -10.43 -7.84 13.63
C ILE A 509 -9.76 -8.55 14.80
N HIS A 510 -9.97 -9.86 14.95
CA HIS A 510 -9.21 -10.69 15.87
C HIS A 510 -8.54 -11.87 15.18
N VAL A 511 -7.54 -12.42 15.88
CA VAL A 511 -6.83 -13.65 15.52
C VAL A 511 -6.71 -14.52 16.76
N GLU A 512 -6.88 -15.82 16.57
CA GLU A 512 -6.71 -16.84 17.60
C GLU A 512 -5.41 -17.61 17.34
N MET A 513 -4.52 -17.71 18.32
CA MET A 513 -3.20 -18.35 18.18
C MET A 513 -2.91 -19.25 19.37
N ASN A 514 -2.05 -20.26 19.20
CA ASN A 514 -1.59 -21.03 20.36
C ASN A 514 -0.55 -20.20 21.13
N VAL A 515 -0.49 -20.38 22.45
CA VAL A 515 0.51 -19.72 23.31
C VAL A 515 1.95 -20.09 22.90
N GLY A 516 2.14 -21.24 22.26
CA GLY A 516 3.43 -21.70 21.73
C GLY A 516 3.95 -20.91 20.52
N ASP A 517 3.05 -20.29 19.74
CA ASP A 517 3.35 -19.66 18.45
C ASP A 517 3.91 -18.24 18.64
N LYS A 518 5.07 -18.14 19.30
CA LYS A 518 5.65 -16.87 19.74
C LYS A 518 6.06 -15.98 18.57
N CYS A 519 6.65 -16.55 17.52
CA CYS A 519 7.08 -15.78 16.36
C CYS A 519 5.88 -15.18 15.63
N MET A 520 4.79 -15.96 15.52
CA MET A 520 3.57 -15.48 14.90
C MET A 520 2.82 -14.45 15.75
N ILE A 521 2.79 -14.60 17.08
CA ILE A 521 2.25 -13.58 17.98
C ILE A 521 2.99 -12.25 17.80
N ASP A 522 4.32 -12.29 17.78
CA ASP A 522 5.18 -11.13 17.55
C ASP A 522 4.98 -10.54 16.13
N HIS A 523 4.77 -11.39 15.12
CA HIS A 523 4.41 -10.96 13.77
C HIS A 523 3.11 -10.12 13.76
N TYR A 524 2.03 -10.62 14.36
CA TYR A 524 0.77 -9.88 14.47
C TYR A 524 0.88 -8.61 15.32
N GLN A 525 1.70 -8.61 16.38
CA GLN A 525 1.97 -7.42 17.18
C GLN A 525 2.66 -6.31 16.37
N ARG A 526 3.62 -6.64 15.51
CA ARG A 526 4.23 -5.66 14.57
C ARG A 526 3.24 -5.12 13.54
N MET A 527 2.20 -5.89 13.24
CA MET A 527 1.06 -5.46 12.41
C MET A 527 -0.03 -4.76 13.24
N GLY A 528 0.26 -4.33 14.48
CA GLY A 528 -0.62 -3.53 15.33
C GLY A 528 -1.81 -4.28 15.93
N PHE A 529 -1.71 -5.60 16.08
CA PHE A 529 -2.63 -6.37 16.91
C PHE A 529 -2.13 -6.40 18.36
N PHE A 530 -3.05 -6.32 19.31
CA PHE A 530 -2.73 -6.31 20.73
C PHE A 530 -3.39 -7.49 21.45
N PRO A 531 -2.71 -8.09 22.45
CA PRO A 531 -3.32 -9.16 23.24
C PRO A 531 -4.55 -8.65 23.97
N ILE A 532 -5.62 -9.43 23.90
CA ILE A 532 -6.87 -9.17 24.62
C ILE A 532 -6.74 -9.85 25.99
N VAL A 533 -6.65 -9.04 27.04
CA VAL A 533 -6.44 -9.51 28.43
C VAL A 533 -7.80 -9.79 29.10
N ASP A 534 -7.79 -10.61 30.15
CA ASP A 534 -8.93 -10.87 31.05
C ASP A 534 -10.18 -11.44 30.35
N ILE A 535 -10.01 -12.41 29.45
CA ILE A 535 -11.12 -13.06 28.78
C ILE A 535 -11.71 -14.17 29.68
N PRO A 536 -12.93 -14.01 30.21
CA PRO A 536 -13.51 -15.01 31.10
C PRO A 536 -13.75 -16.32 30.35
N GLY A 537 -13.18 -17.43 30.86
CA GLY A 537 -13.33 -18.75 30.26
C GLY A 537 -12.52 -18.97 28.98
N ALA A 538 -11.55 -18.10 28.67
CA ALA A 538 -10.55 -18.42 27.66
C ALA A 538 -9.63 -19.55 28.16
N PRO A 539 -9.27 -20.50 27.30
CA PRO A 539 -8.40 -21.60 27.69
C PRO A 539 -6.93 -21.15 27.76
N ASP A 540 -6.16 -21.76 28.66
CA ASP A 540 -4.77 -21.35 28.98
C ASP A 540 -3.77 -21.60 27.84
N ASP A 541 -4.15 -22.35 26.80
CA ASP A 541 -3.33 -22.72 25.64
C ASP A 541 -3.52 -21.78 24.44
N VAL A 542 -4.45 -20.82 24.51
CA VAL A 542 -4.81 -19.92 23.39
C VAL A 542 -4.64 -18.45 23.76
N VAL A 543 -4.07 -17.68 22.84
CA VAL A 543 -3.98 -16.22 22.88
C VAL A 543 -4.91 -15.61 21.83
N TYR A 544 -5.68 -14.61 22.23
CA TYR A 544 -6.47 -13.78 21.31
C TYR A 544 -5.81 -12.43 21.13
N LEU A 545 -5.55 -12.08 19.88
CA LEU A 545 -5.05 -10.76 19.49
C LEU A 545 -6.16 -9.99 18.78
N GLY A 546 -6.34 -8.70 19.13
CA GLY A 546 -7.35 -7.83 18.56
C GLY A 546 -6.76 -6.56 17.96
N ARG A 547 -7.37 -6.07 16.88
CA ARG A 547 -7.03 -4.81 16.22
C ARG A 547 -8.31 -4.05 15.88
N ALA A 548 -8.43 -2.82 16.36
CA ALA A 548 -9.52 -1.93 15.96
C ALA A 548 -9.27 -1.40 14.54
N ILE A 549 -10.33 -1.22 13.75
CA ILE A 549 -10.22 -0.82 12.34
C ILE A 549 -11.22 0.22 11.90
#